data_AF-A0A835GX35-F1
#
_entry.id   AF-A0A835GX35-F1
#
_cell.length_a   1.000
_cell.length_b   1.000
_cell.length_c   1.000
_cell.angle_alpha   90.00
_cell.angle_beta   90.00
_cell.angle_gamma   90.00
#
_symmetry.space_group_name_H-M   'P 1'
#
loop_
_entity.id
_entity.type
_entity.pdbx_description
1 polymer ?
#
loop_
_entity_poly.entity_id
_entity_poly.type
_entity_poly.pdbx_seq_one_letter_code
_entity_poly.pdbx_strand_id
1 'polypeptide(L)'
;MVELELTVEEDGELNRKSMPAVNKLMKLPLLKQVLSKKQYQLEFLDHGVLALLKYWLEPLPDGSLPNIAIRIAILEILSDYPVGLEESHKSGIGKVIMFLSKYNEESTGNRMLARNLVYKWSRFIFCNSTRYDDMIHDDNEERLLYKKLVKRPATGPARLEYRDDDLGLANFQQRRKSSQPSSTQYVVRLEALPLDFVERPESKINPAEF
;
A
#
# COMPACT_ATOMS: atom_id res chain seq x y z
N MET A 1 8.94 1.09 -31.41
CA MET A 1 9.29 0.33 -30.18
C MET A 1 10.64 -0.37 -30.36
N VAL A 2 10.83 -1.12 -31.45
CA VAL A 2 12.08 -1.81 -31.82
C VAL A 2 13.36 -0.95 -31.67
N GLU A 3 13.36 0.28 -32.19
CA GLU A 3 14.54 1.16 -32.07
C GLU A 3 14.94 1.44 -30.60
N LEU A 4 13.96 1.58 -29.71
CA LEU A 4 14.19 1.83 -28.28
C LEU A 4 14.62 0.57 -27.54
N GLU A 5 14.25 -0.62 -28.02
CA GLU A 5 14.71 -1.90 -27.49
C GLU A 5 16.18 -2.15 -27.84
N LEU A 6 16.55 -1.93 -29.11
CA LEU A 6 17.93 -2.01 -29.57
C LEU A 6 18.86 -1.09 -28.78
N THR A 7 18.38 0.11 -28.46
CA THR A 7 19.11 1.08 -27.64
C THR A 7 19.49 0.51 -26.25
N VAL A 8 18.64 -0.35 -25.66
CA VAL A 8 18.93 -0.97 -24.36
C VAL A 8 19.99 -2.05 -24.50
N GLU A 9 19.87 -2.90 -25.51
CA GLU A 9 20.82 -3.97 -25.81
C GLU A 9 22.22 -3.38 -26.05
N GLU A 10 22.31 -2.37 -26.91
CA GLU A 10 23.56 -1.68 -27.25
C GLU A 10 24.24 -1.07 -26.02
N ASP A 11 23.50 -0.33 -25.19
CA ASP A 11 24.05 0.24 -23.96
C ASP A 11 24.50 -0.86 -22.98
N GLY A 12 23.79 -1.99 -22.93
CA GLY A 12 24.16 -3.15 -22.14
C GLY A 12 25.49 -3.75 -22.61
N GLU A 13 25.68 -3.88 -23.92
CA GLU A 13 26.95 -4.34 -24.50
C GLU A 13 28.10 -3.36 -24.25
N LEU A 14 27.87 -2.07 -24.44
CA LEU A 14 28.86 -1.02 -24.18
C LEU A 14 29.30 -1.07 -22.72
N ASN A 15 28.35 -1.21 -21.78
CA ASN A 15 28.67 -1.34 -20.37
C ASN A 15 29.50 -2.61 -20.07
N ARG A 16 29.16 -3.78 -20.65
CA ARG A 16 29.98 -5.01 -20.52
C ARG A 16 31.40 -4.83 -21.05
N LYS A 17 31.57 -4.02 -22.10
CA LYS A 17 32.87 -3.66 -22.69
C LYS A 17 33.57 -2.53 -21.92
N SER A 18 33.00 -2.05 -20.81
CA SER A 18 33.48 -0.88 -20.04
C SER A 18 33.61 0.39 -20.88
N MET A 19 32.75 0.53 -21.89
CA MET A 19 32.66 1.70 -22.76
C MET A 19 31.49 2.60 -22.33
N PRO A 20 31.56 3.92 -22.59
CA PRO A 20 30.45 4.83 -22.29
C PRO A 20 29.16 4.44 -23.03
N ALA A 21 28.11 4.13 -22.27
CA ALA A 21 26.78 3.78 -22.75
C ALA A 21 25.85 4.99 -22.66
N VAL A 22 25.76 5.77 -23.75
CA VAL A 22 25.01 7.05 -23.79
C VAL A 22 23.75 6.98 -24.65
N ASN A 23 23.44 5.84 -25.28
CA ASN A 23 22.39 5.76 -26.29
C ASN A 23 21.00 5.96 -25.66
N LYS A 24 20.74 5.38 -24.48
CA LYS A 24 19.49 5.64 -23.74
C LYS A 24 19.30 7.11 -23.41
N LEU A 25 20.37 7.82 -23.02
CA LEU A 25 20.31 9.25 -22.74
C LEU A 25 19.97 10.07 -23.99
N MET A 26 20.57 9.73 -25.12
CA MET A 26 20.31 10.40 -26.39
C MET A 26 18.88 10.17 -26.89
N LYS A 27 18.31 8.98 -26.65
CA LYS A 27 16.93 8.64 -27.04
C LYS A 27 15.87 9.05 -26.03
N LEU A 28 16.26 9.52 -24.84
CA LEU A 28 15.33 9.93 -23.78
C LEU A 28 14.32 11.01 -24.20
N PRO A 29 14.69 12.07 -24.97
CA PRO A 29 13.74 13.06 -25.44
C PRO A 29 12.67 12.46 -26.36
N LEU A 30 13.07 11.56 -27.27
CA LEU A 30 12.17 10.85 -28.15
C LEU A 30 11.22 9.95 -27.36
N LEU A 31 11.74 9.20 -26.38
CA LEU A 31 10.94 8.37 -25.47
C LEU A 31 9.85 9.20 -24.78
N LYS A 32 10.22 10.34 -24.17
CA LYS A 32 9.28 11.25 -23.52
C LYS A 32 8.22 11.77 -24.50
N GLN A 33 8.64 12.22 -25.68
CA GLN A 33 7.73 12.77 -26.68
C GLN A 33 6.70 11.74 -27.17
N VAL A 34 7.12 10.49 -27.36
CA VAL A 34 6.24 9.43 -27.86
C VAL A 34 5.30 8.95 -26.77
N LEU A 35 5.81 8.65 -25.57
CA LEU A 35 5.03 8.03 -24.49
C LEU A 35 4.15 9.04 -23.71
N SER A 36 4.40 10.35 -23.82
CA SER A 36 3.51 11.36 -23.21
C SER A 36 2.17 11.53 -23.93
N LYS A 37 1.99 10.94 -25.12
CA LYS A 37 0.75 11.06 -25.90
C LYS A 37 -0.35 10.19 -25.32
N LYS A 38 -1.24 10.80 -24.53
CA LYS A 38 -2.36 10.13 -23.83
C LYS A 38 -3.22 9.23 -24.74
N GLN A 39 -3.51 9.68 -25.96
CA GLN A 39 -4.34 8.95 -26.92
C GLN A 39 -3.77 7.60 -27.37
N TYR A 40 -2.47 7.36 -27.19
CA TYR A 40 -1.80 6.11 -27.57
C TYR A 40 -1.39 5.25 -26.36
N GLN A 41 -1.71 5.66 -25.14
CA GLN A 41 -1.24 4.94 -23.94
C GLN A 41 -1.74 3.50 -23.88
N LEU A 42 -3.02 3.27 -24.17
CA LEU A 42 -3.61 1.92 -24.21
C LEU A 42 -2.93 1.07 -25.30
N GLU A 43 -2.77 1.62 -26.50
CA GLU A 43 -2.06 0.96 -27.60
C GLU A 43 -0.63 0.55 -27.19
N PHE A 44 0.09 1.44 -26.48
CA PHE A 44 1.43 1.12 -25.99
C PHE A 44 1.43 0.01 -24.94
N LEU A 45 0.42 -0.03 -24.06
CA LEU A 45 0.27 -1.11 -23.08
C LEU A 45 0.04 -2.46 -23.77
N ASP A 46 -0.85 -2.50 -24.77
CA ASP A 46 -1.13 -3.71 -25.56
C ASP A 46 0.12 -4.21 -26.28
N HIS A 47 0.99 -3.31 -26.72
CA HIS A 47 2.26 -3.61 -27.38
C HIS A 47 3.43 -3.86 -26.41
N GLY A 48 3.18 -3.98 -25.10
CA GLY A 48 4.21 -4.39 -24.14
C GLY A 48 5.20 -3.30 -23.75
N VAL A 49 4.84 -2.01 -23.84
CA VAL A 49 5.72 -0.88 -23.46
C VAL A 49 6.27 -1.01 -22.03
N LEU A 50 5.54 -1.65 -21.13
CA LEU A 50 5.99 -1.84 -19.75
C LEU A 50 7.25 -2.73 -19.66
N ALA A 51 7.40 -3.70 -20.56
CA ALA A 51 8.60 -4.53 -20.64
C ALA A 51 9.79 -3.69 -21.13
N LEU A 52 9.58 -2.83 -22.14
CA LEU A 52 10.60 -1.87 -22.59
C LEU A 52 11.03 -0.94 -21.44
N LEU A 53 10.08 -0.30 -20.75
CA LEU A 53 10.38 0.59 -19.63
C LEU A 53 11.08 -0.13 -18.47
N LYS A 54 10.77 -1.40 -18.26
CA LYS A 54 11.47 -2.25 -17.30
C LYS A 54 12.94 -2.38 -17.68
N TYR A 55 13.26 -2.74 -18.92
CA TYR A 55 14.65 -2.87 -19.37
C TYR A 55 15.43 -1.54 -19.32
N TRP A 56 14.76 -0.40 -19.47
CA TRP A 56 15.38 0.91 -19.29
C TRP A 56 15.73 1.25 -17.83
N LEU A 57 15.04 0.63 -16.87
CA LEU A 57 15.22 0.86 -15.42
C LEU A 57 16.02 -0.22 -14.71
N GLU A 58 16.19 -1.40 -15.31
CA GLU A 58 16.99 -2.47 -14.73
C GLU A 58 18.44 -2.00 -14.48
N PRO A 59 19.07 -2.44 -13.37
CA PRO A 59 20.48 -2.19 -13.14
C PRO A 59 21.31 -2.66 -14.34
N LEU A 60 22.35 -1.90 -14.66
CA LEU A 60 23.29 -2.22 -15.72
C LEU A 60 24.08 -3.50 -15.36
N PRO A 61 24.76 -4.13 -16.34
CA PRO A 61 25.58 -5.32 -16.09
C PRO A 61 26.65 -5.15 -14.99
N ASP A 62 27.13 -3.94 -14.75
CA ASP A 62 28.04 -3.58 -13.65
C ASP A 62 27.35 -3.39 -12.29
N GLY A 63 26.02 -3.53 -12.22
CA GLY A 63 25.19 -3.34 -11.04
C GLY A 63 24.79 -1.89 -10.77
N SER A 64 25.29 -0.93 -11.55
CA SER A 64 24.94 0.48 -11.41
C SER A 64 23.51 0.75 -11.88
N LEU A 65 22.86 1.76 -11.32
CA LEU A 65 21.56 2.20 -11.80
C LEU A 65 21.69 3.03 -13.09
N PRO A 66 20.71 2.96 -14.01
CA PRO A 66 20.67 3.84 -15.17
C PRO A 66 20.60 5.30 -14.72
N ASN A 67 21.07 6.21 -15.58
CA ASN A 67 21.21 7.63 -15.26
C ASN A 67 19.93 8.21 -14.61
N ILE A 68 20.11 9.08 -13.60
CA ILE A 68 19.02 9.71 -12.84
C ILE A 68 17.95 10.35 -13.72
N ALA A 69 18.32 10.98 -14.84
CA ALA A 69 17.38 11.61 -15.76
C ALA A 69 16.44 10.59 -16.42
N ILE A 70 16.96 9.40 -16.75
CA ILE A 70 16.16 8.28 -17.26
C ILE A 70 15.18 7.81 -16.19
N ARG A 71 15.65 7.66 -14.95
CA ARG A 71 14.83 7.18 -13.83
C ARG A 71 13.67 8.13 -13.53
N ILE A 72 13.94 9.44 -13.46
CA ILE A 72 12.92 10.48 -13.27
C ILE A 72 11.87 10.39 -14.38
N ALA A 73 12.32 10.41 -15.64
CA ALA A 73 11.44 10.40 -16.79
C ALA A 73 10.48 9.21 -16.82
N ILE A 74 11.00 8.01 -16.55
CA ILE A 74 10.19 6.80 -16.61
C ILE A 74 9.22 6.72 -15.44
N LEU A 75 9.63 7.11 -14.23
CA LEU A 75 8.73 7.17 -13.07
C LEU A 75 7.58 8.15 -13.29
N GLU A 76 7.84 9.30 -13.92
CA GLU A 76 6.80 10.26 -14.34
C GLU A 76 5.84 9.64 -15.36
N ILE A 77 6.37 9.05 -16.44
CA ILE A 77 5.56 8.37 -17.47
C ILE A 77 4.68 7.29 -16.85
N LEU A 78 5.23 6.42 -16.00
CA LEU A 78 4.49 5.34 -15.34
C LEU A 78 3.39 5.87 -14.40
N SER A 79 3.58 7.06 -13.82
CA SER A 79 2.57 7.68 -12.95
C SER A 79 1.33 8.09 -13.72
N ASP A 80 1.53 8.56 -14.96
CA ASP A 80 0.46 9.01 -15.86
C ASP A 80 -0.27 7.86 -16.57
N TYR A 81 0.37 6.70 -16.76
CA TYR A 81 -0.23 5.58 -17.46
C TYR A 81 -1.33 4.89 -16.61
N PRO A 82 -2.42 4.42 -17.24
CA PRO A 82 -3.47 3.65 -16.59
C PRO A 82 -3.06 2.18 -16.43
N VAL A 83 -1.94 1.92 -15.75
CA VAL A 83 -1.41 0.55 -15.56
C VAL A 83 -2.19 -0.21 -14.50
N GLY A 84 -2.72 -1.38 -14.86
CA GLY A 84 -3.34 -2.33 -13.93
C GLY A 84 -2.32 -3.22 -13.21
N LEU A 85 -2.76 -3.90 -12.15
CA LEU A 85 -1.93 -4.86 -11.41
C LEU A 85 -1.42 -5.99 -12.30
N GLU A 86 -2.32 -6.62 -13.05
CA GLU A 86 -1.98 -7.76 -13.91
C GLU A 86 -0.92 -7.41 -14.94
N GLU A 87 -1.00 -6.23 -15.55
CA GLU A 87 -0.03 -5.75 -16.54
C GLU A 87 1.34 -5.47 -15.89
N SER A 88 1.34 -4.84 -14.72
CA SER A 88 2.57 -4.58 -13.95
C SER A 88 3.25 -5.88 -13.51
N HIS A 89 2.46 -6.89 -13.13
CA HIS A 89 2.96 -8.20 -12.75
C HIS A 89 3.50 -8.99 -13.96
N LYS A 90 2.74 -9.05 -15.06
CA LYS A 90 3.12 -9.76 -16.30
C LYS A 90 4.38 -9.19 -16.93
N SER A 91 4.50 -7.87 -17.01
CA SER A 91 5.70 -7.20 -17.53
C SER A 91 6.91 -7.30 -16.59
N GLY A 92 6.68 -7.56 -15.30
CA GLY A 92 7.72 -7.60 -14.28
C GLY A 92 8.23 -6.22 -13.83
N ILE A 93 7.69 -5.12 -14.37
CA ILE A 93 8.08 -3.75 -14.01
C ILE A 93 7.87 -3.48 -12.52
N GLY A 94 6.82 -4.05 -11.91
CA GLY A 94 6.52 -3.87 -10.49
C GLY A 94 7.68 -4.25 -9.56
N LYS A 95 8.47 -5.27 -9.92
CA LYS A 95 9.66 -5.69 -9.14
C LYS A 95 10.78 -4.64 -9.18
N VAL A 96 11.02 -4.05 -10.36
CA VAL A 96 12.04 -3.01 -10.54
C VAL A 96 11.64 -1.73 -9.80
N ILE A 97 10.37 -1.32 -9.87
CA ILE A 97 9.88 -0.16 -9.12
C ILE A 97 9.93 -0.40 -7.61
N MET A 98 9.59 -1.61 -7.15
CA MET A 98 9.74 -2.01 -5.75
C MET A 98 11.20 -1.90 -5.30
N PHE A 99 12.15 -2.34 -6.12
CA PHE A 99 13.58 -2.19 -5.85
C PHE A 99 13.99 -0.72 -5.71
N LEU A 100 13.64 0.14 -6.67
CA LEU A 100 13.92 1.59 -6.61
C LEU A 100 13.30 2.27 -5.39
N SER A 101 12.12 1.82 -4.94
CA SER A 101 11.43 2.37 -3.77
C SER A 101 12.15 2.11 -2.43
N LYS A 102 13.03 1.10 -2.41
CA LYS A 102 13.82 0.66 -1.25
C LYS A 102 15.31 1.00 -1.37
N TYR A 103 15.75 1.44 -2.55
CA TYR A 103 17.16 1.75 -2.79
C TYR A 103 17.60 3.03 -2.05
N ASN A 104 18.71 2.93 -1.32
CA ASN A 104 19.19 3.99 -0.43
C ASN A 104 19.74 5.19 -1.19
N GLU A 105 20.53 4.95 -2.24
CA GLU A 105 21.16 6.00 -3.05
C GLU A 105 20.25 6.57 -4.14
N GLU A 106 18.95 6.21 -4.13
CA GLU A 106 17.96 6.85 -4.98
C GLU A 106 17.62 8.26 -4.47
N SER A 107 17.29 9.17 -5.38
CA SER A 107 16.77 10.49 -5.03
C SER A 107 15.46 10.37 -4.24
N THR A 108 15.28 11.24 -3.23
CA THR A 108 14.08 11.26 -2.39
C THR A 108 12.79 11.40 -3.21
N GLY A 109 12.79 12.24 -4.25
CA GLY A 109 11.62 12.42 -5.13
C GLY A 109 11.28 11.15 -5.90
N ASN A 110 12.28 10.51 -6.53
CA ASN A 110 12.10 9.25 -7.25
C ASN A 110 11.63 8.12 -6.34
N ARG A 111 12.20 8.03 -5.14
CA ARG A 111 11.81 7.03 -4.15
C ARG A 111 10.35 7.21 -3.71
N MET A 112 9.88 8.45 -3.56
CA MET A 112 8.48 8.73 -3.29
C MET A 112 7.57 8.32 -4.46
N LEU A 113 7.93 8.68 -5.70
CA LEU A 113 7.19 8.27 -6.89
C LEU A 113 7.10 6.74 -7.02
N ALA A 114 8.22 6.05 -6.83
CA ALA A 114 8.28 4.59 -6.87
C ALA A 114 7.39 3.95 -5.78
N ARG A 115 7.40 4.48 -4.55
CA ARG A 115 6.49 4.01 -3.48
C ARG A 115 5.03 4.22 -3.84
N ASN A 116 4.69 5.38 -4.39
CA ASN A 116 3.32 5.69 -4.81
C ASN A 116 2.85 4.75 -5.93
N LEU A 117 3.71 4.43 -6.90
CA LEU A 117 3.42 3.46 -7.95
C LEU A 117 3.19 2.05 -7.39
N VAL A 118 4.09 1.58 -6.52
CA VAL A 118 3.95 0.30 -5.81
C VAL A 118 2.61 0.24 -5.07
N TYR A 119 2.28 1.29 -4.32
CA TYR A 119 1.03 1.39 -3.60
C TYR A 119 -0.16 1.32 -4.56
N LYS A 120 -0.20 2.20 -5.58
CA LYS A 120 -1.25 2.27 -6.61
C LYS A 120 -1.53 0.90 -7.23
N TRP A 121 -0.49 0.16 -7.62
CA TRP A 121 -0.65 -1.15 -8.25
C TRP A 121 -1.05 -2.25 -7.25
N SER A 122 -0.48 -2.25 -6.04
CA SER A 122 -0.84 -3.22 -4.99
C SER A 122 -2.27 -3.08 -4.49
N ARG A 123 -2.87 -1.88 -4.55
CA ARG A 123 -4.23 -1.64 -4.06
C ARG A 123 -5.31 -2.39 -4.83
N PHE A 124 -5.08 -2.69 -6.09
CA PHE A 124 -5.98 -3.52 -6.90
C PHE A 124 -6.10 -4.96 -6.36
N ILE A 125 -5.16 -5.42 -5.51
CA ILE A 125 -5.23 -6.74 -4.84
C ILE A 125 -6.23 -6.70 -3.69
N PHE A 126 -6.25 -5.61 -2.92
CA PHE A 126 -6.88 -5.59 -1.61
C PHE A 126 -8.26 -4.95 -1.59
N CYS A 127 -8.74 -4.31 -2.66
CA CYS A 127 -9.99 -3.54 -2.67
C CYS A 127 -10.12 -2.53 -1.50
N ASN A 128 -9.03 -2.20 -0.79
CA ASN A 128 -9.08 -1.20 0.27
C ASN A 128 -9.19 0.17 -0.40
N SER A 129 -10.39 0.74 -0.38
CA SER A 129 -10.59 2.14 -0.72
C SER A 129 -9.96 3.05 0.33
N THR A 130 -9.44 4.22 -0.09
CA THR A 130 -9.06 5.32 0.83
C THR A 130 -10.20 6.32 1.03
N ARG A 131 -11.35 6.12 0.37
CA ARG A 131 -12.50 7.00 0.62
C ARG A 131 -13.03 6.68 2.01
N TYR A 132 -13.20 7.73 2.80
CA TYR A 132 -13.78 7.63 4.14
C TYR A 132 -15.15 6.94 4.13
N ASP A 133 -15.96 7.16 3.09
CA ASP A 133 -17.26 6.50 2.89
C ASP A 133 -17.15 4.98 2.80
N ASP A 134 -16.14 4.48 2.09
CA ASP A 134 -15.96 3.04 1.87
C ASP A 134 -15.42 2.35 3.14
N MET A 135 -14.62 3.06 3.95
CA MET A 135 -14.18 2.57 5.27
C MET A 135 -15.34 2.46 6.27
N ILE A 136 -16.30 3.39 6.24
CA ILE A 136 -17.52 3.31 7.09
C ILE A 136 -18.39 2.11 6.69
N HIS A 137 -18.46 1.79 5.39
CA HIS A 137 -19.27 0.69 4.91
C HIS A 137 -18.75 -0.67 5.36
N ASP A 138 -17.45 -0.90 5.28
CA ASP A 138 -16.81 -2.16 5.69
C ASP A 138 -16.98 -2.41 7.21
N ASP A 139 -16.77 -1.38 8.04
CA ASP A 139 -16.99 -1.41 9.50
C ASP A 139 -18.45 -1.72 9.86
N ASN A 140 -19.41 -1.21 9.07
CA ASN A 140 -20.83 -1.46 9.29
C ASN A 140 -21.24 -2.88 8.88
N GLU A 141 -20.69 -3.43 7.80
CA GLU A 141 -20.94 -4.82 7.40
C GLU A 141 -20.36 -5.82 8.41
N GLU A 142 -19.15 -5.57 8.91
CA GLU A 142 -18.53 -6.41 9.95
C GLU A 142 -19.35 -6.39 11.25
N ARG A 143 -19.85 -5.21 11.65
CA ARG A 143 -20.77 -5.07 12.80
C ARG A 143 -22.10 -5.78 12.59
N LEU A 144 -22.65 -5.74 11.37
CA LEU A 144 -23.89 -6.45 11.03
C LEU A 144 -23.71 -7.97 11.08
N LEU A 145 -22.57 -8.48 10.60
CA LEU A 145 -22.20 -9.88 10.68
C LEU A 145 -22.02 -10.33 12.15
N TYR A 146 -21.31 -9.54 12.96
CA TYR A 146 -21.17 -9.80 14.40
C TYR A 146 -22.52 -9.80 15.12
N LYS A 147 -23.41 -8.85 14.80
CA LYS A 147 -24.75 -8.76 15.39
C LYS A 147 -25.66 -9.93 14.96
N LYS A 148 -25.43 -10.51 13.77
CA LYS A 148 -26.14 -11.69 13.27
C LYS A 148 -25.71 -12.98 13.98
N LEU A 149 -24.42 -13.08 14.34
CA LEU A 149 -23.85 -14.21 15.09
C LEU A 149 -24.30 -14.23 16.56
N VAL A 150 -24.56 -13.07 17.17
CA VAL A 150 -24.98 -12.95 18.58
C VAL A 150 -26.48 -13.21 18.78
N LYS A 151 -27.30 -13.20 17.73
CA LYS A 151 -28.75 -13.50 17.82
C LYS A 151 -29.03 -15.01 17.67
N ARG A 152 -28.73 -15.80 18.71
CA ARG A 152 -29.41 -17.09 18.95
C ARG A 152 -30.63 -16.86 19.85
N PRO A 153 -31.78 -17.52 19.62
CA PRO A 153 -32.95 -17.34 20.46
C PRO A 153 -32.73 -18.00 21.83
N ALA A 154 -32.79 -17.22 22.90
CA ALA A 154 -32.76 -17.70 24.27
C ALA A 154 -34.17 -18.09 24.72
N THR A 155 -34.37 -19.37 25.05
CA THR A 155 -35.58 -19.87 25.68
C THR A 155 -35.36 -19.98 27.19
N GLY A 156 -35.93 -19.05 27.97
CA GLY A 156 -36.33 -19.21 29.39
C GLY A 156 -35.25 -19.18 30.49
N PRO A 157 -35.60 -18.76 31.74
CA PRO A 157 -34.70 -18.00 32.60
C PRO A 157 -34.20 -18.73 33.86
N ALA A 158 -33.04 -18.35 34.37
CA ALA A 158 -32.63 -18.65 35.75
C ALA A 158 -31.74 -17.52 36.32
N ARG A 159 -32.41 -16.64 37.06
CA ARG A 159 -32.06 -16.12 38.39
C ARG A 159 -30.59 -15.78 38.69
N LEU A 160 -30.39 -14.46 38.82
CA LEU A 160 -29.34 -13.71 39.48
C LEU A 160 -28.94 -14.27 40.87
N GLU A 161 -27.64 -14.48 41.12
CA GLU A 161 -27.03 -14.34 42.46
C GLU A 161 -25.61 -13.75 42.32
N TYR A 162 -25.44 -12.53 42.84
CA TYR A 162 -24.14 -11.90 43.09
C TYR A 162 -23.57 -12.45 44.40
N ARG A 163 -22.28 -12.79 44.41
CA ARG A 163 -21.49 -12.89 45.64
C ARG A 163 -20.21 -12.09 45.45
N ASP A 164 -20.12 -10.99 46.18
CA ASP A 164 -18.86 -10.39 46.62
C ASP A 164 -18.11 -11.42 47.48
N ASP A 165 -16.81 -11.61 47.24
CA ASP A 165 -15.83 -11.70 48.33
C ASP A 165 -14.38 -11.78 47.81
N ASP A 166 -13.62 -10.77 48.25
CA ASP A 166 -12.29 -10.83 48.85
C ASP A 166 -11.00 -10.67 48.01
N LEU A 167 -10.21 -9.70 48.48
CA LEU A 167 -8.88 -9.28 48.05
C LEU A 167 -7.82 -10.12 48.79
N GLY A 168 -7.04 -10.93 48.09
CA GLY A 168 -5.97 -11.74 48.69
C GLY A 168 -4.61 -11.61 47.98
N LEU A 169 -3.79 -10.66 48.41
CA LEU A 169 -2.34 -10.58 48.11
C LEU A 169 -1.56 -11.50 49.07
N ALA A 170 -0.90 -12.56 48.58
CA ALA A 170 0.36 -13.10 49.16
C ALA A 170 1.03 -14.22 48.32
N ASN A 171 2.22 -13.89 47.81
CA ASN A 171 3.48 -14.65 47.77
C ASN A 171 3.65 -16.03 47.09
N PHE A 172 4.47 -15.99 46.02
CA PHE A 172 5.69 -16.76 45.75
C PHE A 172 5.75 -18.27 45.99
N GLN A 173 5.89 -19.04 44.89
CA GLN A 173 6.90 -20.11 44.80
C GLN A 173 7.30 -20.37 43.34
N GLN A 174 8.61 -20.27 43.09
CA GLN A 174 9.28 -20.56 41.84
C GLN A 174 9.06 -22.02 41.41
N ARG A 175 8.53 -22.23 40.21
CA ARG A 175 8.81 -23.42 39.41
C ARG A 175 9.11 -23.02 37.97
N ARG A 176 10.38 -23.18 37.59
CA ARG A 176 10.82 -23.12 36.19
C ARG A 176 10.23 -24.30 35.41
N LYS A 177 9.73 -24.03 34.19
CA LYS A 177 9.85 -24.89 33.00
C LYS A 177 9.45 -24.10 31.74
N SER A 178 10.43 -23.94 30.86
CA SER A 178 10.39 -23.92 29.38
C SER A 178 9.21 -23.33 28.59
N SER A 179 9.59 -22.38 27.71
CA SER A 179 9.18 -22.20 26.30
C SER A 179 7.73 -21.81 25.95
N GLN A 180 7.51 -20.53 25.58
CA GLN A 180 6.88 -20.06 24.31
C GLN A 180 6.68 -18.52 24.28
N PRO A 181 6.47 -17.88 23.11
CA PRO A 181 6.80 -16.47 22.87
C PRO A 181 5.73 -15.47 23.33
N SER A 182 6.23 -14.29 23.74
CA SER A 182 5.57 -12.99 23.87
C SER A 182 4.04 -12.94 23.65
N SER A 183 3.29 -13.00 24.74
CA SER A 183 1.87 -12.68 24.75
C SER A 183 1.66 -11.20 24.44
N THR A 184 1.00 -10.90 23.33
CA THR A 184 0.35 -9.61 23.08
C THR A 184 -0.54 -9.29 24.28
N GLN A 185 -0.16 -8.28 25.07
CA GLN A 185 -1.05 -7.76 26.11
C GLN A 185 -2.23 -7.07 25.42
N TYR A 186 -3.40 -7.71 25.47
CA TYR A 186 -4.65 -7.06 25.11
C TYR A 186 -4.92 -5.98 26.15
N VAL A 187 -4.94 -4.72 25.72
CA VAL A 187 -5.46 -3.62 26.55
C VAL A 187 -6.97 -3.80 26.61
N VAL A 188 -7.51 -4.06 27.81
CA VAL A 188 -8.96 -4.12 28.02
C VAL A 188 -9.51 -2.70 27.83
N ARG A 189 -10.29 -2.52 26.76
CA ARG A 189 -11.03 -1.28 26.52
C ARG A 189 -12.20 -1.25 27.51
N LEU A 190 -12.18 -0.29 28.43
CA LEU A 190 -13.30 -0.05 29.34
C LEU A 190 -14.53 0.35 28.51
N GLU A 191 -15.62 -0.39 28.66
CA GLU A 191 -16.91 0.01 28.08
C GLU A 191 -17.44 1.25 28.80
N ALA A 192 -18.01 2.17 28.03
CA ALA A 192 -18.63 3.37 28.58
C ALA A 192 -19.80 2.96 29.47
N LEU A 193 -19.76 3.38 30.73
CA LEU A 193 -20.87 3.17 31.65
C LEU A 193 -22.15 3.77 31.05
N PRO A 194 -23.28 3.05 31.05
CA PRO A 194 -24.56 3.62 30.66
C PRO A 194 -24.94 4.64 31.73
N LEU A 195 -24.68 5.91 31.44
CA LEU A 195 -25.18 7.00 32.27
C LEU A 195 -26.65 7.21 31.90
N ASP A 196 -27.53 6.56 32.66
CA ASP A 196 -28.97 6.83 32.63
C ASP A 196 -29.21 8.19 33.29
N PHE A 197 -29.06 9.26 32.51
CA PHE A 197 -29.45 10.59 32.97
C PHE A 197 -30.98 10.68 32.97
N VAL A 198 -31.58 10.58 34.16
CA VAL A 198 -33.04 10.71 34.37
C VAL A 198 -33.54 12.12 34.03
N GLU A 199 -32.67 13.13 34.11
CA GLU A 199 -32.99 14.50 33.71
C GLU A 199 -31.99 15.03 32.68
N ARG A 200 -32.52 15.49 31.55
CA ARG A 200 -31.75 16.12 30.48
C ARG A 200 -31.66 17.63 30.76
N PRO A 201 -30.46 18.21 30.92
CA PRO A 201 -30.33 19.65 31.15
C PRO A 201 -30.83 20.43 29.93
N GLU A 202 -31.63 21.47 30.17
CA GLU A 202 -32.16 22.32 29.10
C GLU A 202 -31.08 23.21 28.50
N SER A 203 -31.16 23.39 27.19
CA SER A 203 -30.22 24.23 26.45
C SER A 203 -30.48 25.71 26.75
N LYS A 204 -29.43 26.49 27.02
CA LYS A 204 -29.52 27.94 27.24
C LYS A 204 -29.53 28.75 25.94
N ILE A 205 -29.65 28.11 24.77
CA ILE A 205 -29.58 28.76 23.47
C ILE A 205 -31.00 28.94 22.95
N ASN A 206 -31.42 30.19 22.78
CA ASN A 206 -32.71 30.52 22.17
C ASN A 206 -32.55 30.50 20.63
N PRO A 207 -33.25 29.60 19.92
CA PRO A 207 -33.15 29.54 18.45
C PRO A 207 -33.86 30.69 17.74
N ALA A 208 -34.52 31.60 18.47
CA ALA A 208 -35.21 32.76 17.94
C ALA A 208 -34.32 34.02 17.77
N GLU A 209 -33.03 33.92 18.11
CA GLU A 209 -32.05 35.02 17.96
C GLU A 209 -31.13 34.86 16.73
N PHE A 210 -31.47 33.99 15.77
CA PHE A 210 -30.78 33.87 14.48
C PHE A 210 -31.71 34.10 13.29
#